data_AF-A0A388TAY2-F1
#
_entry.id   AF-A0A388TAY2-F1
#
_cell.length_a   1.000
_cell.length_b   1.000
_cell.length_c   1.000
_cell.angle_alpha   90.00
_cell.angle_beta   90.00
_cell.angle_gamma   90.00
#
_symmetry.space_group_name_H-M   'P 1'
#
loop_
_entity.id
_entity.type
_entity.pdbx_description
1 polymer ?
#
loop_
_entity_poly.entity_id
_entity_poly.type
_entity_poly.pdbx_seq_one_letter_code
_entity_poly.pdbx_strand_id
1 'polypeptide(L)'
;MGAAALVSLLFFQGRLLFSGLVNLSLGSSVFTAAVFPHQPQSAPRNLLGGYFCGVLVGLLFAALKHFCPEVPVSFWITGVVFLAIFLILIVHSRHAPGTSLALGVFFSPRPLAVSALAIINISIVCLVKELTKRWLKDLA
;
A
#
# COMPACT_ATOMS: atom_id res chain seq x y z
N MET A 1 19.68 -7.14 11.52
CA MET A 1 19.14 -6.42 12.69
C MET A 1 18.35 -5.16 12.32
N GLY A 2 18.74 -4.36 11.32
CA GLY A 2 18.00 -3.14 10.92
C GLY A 2 16.59 -3.36 10.34
N ALA A 3 16.37 -4.40 9.53
CA ALA A 3 15.05 -4.67 8.94
C ALA A 3 14.00 -5.08 10.00
N ALA A 4 14.39 -5.86 11.01
CA ALA A 4 13.51 -6.26 12.10
C ALA A 4 13.07 -5.05 12.95
N ALA A 5 13.97 -4.12 13.25
CA ALA A 5 13.64 -2.90 13.99
C ALA A 5 12.70 -1.97 13.19
N LEU A 6 12.88 -1.85 11.88
CA LEU A 6 11.98 -1.10 11.00
C LEU A 6 10.59 -1.74 10.91
N VAL A 7 10.52 -3.07 10.79
CA VAL A 7 9.26 -3.82 10.82
C VAL A 7 8.58 -3.67 12.17
N SER A 8 9.31 -3.70 13.29
CA SER A 8 8.78 -3.45 14.63
C SER A 8 8.29 -2.02 14.82
N LEU A 9 8.95 -1.01 14.24
CA LEU A 9 8.55 0.40 14.33
C LEU A 9 7.31 0.70 13.48
N LEU A 10 7.20 0.08 12.31
CA LEU A 10 5.98 0.07 11.48
C LEU A 10 4.81 -0.65 12.18
N PHE A 11 5.07 -1.79 12.83
CA PHE A 11 4.06 -2.52 13.61
C PHE A 11 3.57 -1.72 14.83
N PHE A 12 4.48 -0.99 15.48
CA PHE A 12 4.17 -0.19 16.66
C PHE A 12 3.31 1.04 16.30
N GLN A 13 3.58 1.70 15.17
CA GLN A 13 2.70 2.74 14.61
C GLN A 13 1.35 2.16 14.11
N GLY A 14 1.36 0.92 13.63
CA GLY A 14 0.21 0.16 13.14
C GLY A 14 -0.93 -0.04 14.15
N ARG A 15 -0.62 -0.18 15.44
CA ARG A 15 -1.59 -0.57 16.48
C ARG A 15 -2.54 0.53 16.96
N LEU A 16 -2.24 1.80 16.72
CA LEU A 16 -3.05 2.91 17.26
C LEU A 16 -3.89 3.66 16.21
N LEU A 17 -3.60 3.55 14.91
CA LEU A 17 -4.22 4.44 13.89
C LEU A 17 -4.62 3.76 12.56
N PHE A 18 -4.29 2.48 12.32
CA PHE A 18 -4.49 1.84 11.01
C PHE A 18 -5.64 0.84 10.97
N SER A 19 -6.35 0.79 9.84
CA SER A 19 -7.12 -0.39 9.46
C SER A 19 -6.14 -1.53 9.13
N GLY A 20 -6.42 -2.76 9.58
CA GLY A 20 -5.50 -3.91 9.42
C GLY A 20 -5.07 -4.19 7.97
N LEU A 21 -5.85 -3.71 7.00
CA LEU A 21 -5.59 -3.83 5.56
C LEU A 21 -4.38 -3.01 5.08
N VAL A 22 -4.11 -1.84 5.69
CA VAL A 22 -2.95 -1.01 5.33
C VAL A 22 -1.66 -1.67 5.79
N ASN A 23 -1.66 -2.24 7.00
CA ASN A 23 -0.52 -2.99 7.52
C ASN A 23 -0.24 -4.24 6.68
N LEU A 24 -1.30 -4.90 6.18
CA LEU A 24 -1.15 -6.05 5.27
C LEU A 24 -0.46 -5.63 3.96
N SER A 25 -0.85 -4.48 3.39
CA SER A 25 -0.21 -3.93 2.19
C SER A 25 1.27 -3.59 2.41
N LEU A 26 1.59 -2.93 3.53
CA LEU A 26 2.96 -2.57 3.89
C LEU A 26 3.81 -3.81 4.13
N GLY A 27 3.30 -4.79 4.87
CA GLY A 27 3.98 -6.06 5.13
C GLY A 27 4.31 -6.80 3.84
N SER A 28 3.36 -6.89 2.91
CA SER A 28 3.61 -7.48 1.59
C SER A 28 4.67 -6.70 0.80
N SER A 29 4.66 -5.37 0.86
CA SER A 29 5.64 -4.52 0.17
C SER A 29 7.06 -4.67 0.72
N VAL A 30 7.19 -4.76 2.05
CA VAL A 30 8.47 -5.03 2.72
C VAL A 30 8.97 -6.42 2.35
N PHE A 31 8.09 -7.43 2.33
CA PHE A 31 8.44 -8.78 1.91
C PHE A 31 8.94 -8.81 0.47
N THR A 32 8.20 -8.23 -0.48
CA THR A 32 8.61 -8.19 -1.90
C THR A 32 9.93 -7.43 -2.09
N ALA A 33 10.15 -6.33 -1.34
CA ALA A 33 11.38 -5.56 -1.42
C ALA A 33 12.60 -6.31 -0.83
N ALA A 34 12.40 -7.13 0.19
CA ALA A 34 13.45 -7.92 0.83
C ALA A 34 13.76 -9.22 0.08
N VAL A 35 12.75 -9.89 -0.48
CA VAL A 35 12.93 -11.19 -1.16
C VAL A 35 13.40 -11.02 -2.60
N PHE A 36 12.89 -10.00 -3.31
CA PHE A 36 13.18 -9.78 -4.73
C PHE A 36 13.80 -8.41 -5.02
N PRO A 37 14.97 -8.05 -4.45
CA PRO A 37 15.53 -6.71 -4.52
C PRO A 37 15.88 -6.22 -5.95
N HIS A 38 16.27 -7.09 -6.88
CA HIS A 38 16.67 -6.70 -8.25
C HIS A 38 15.57 -6.86 -9.31
N GLN A 39 14.46 -7.50 -8.97
CA GLN A 39 13.35 -7.67 -9.91
C GLN A 39 12.63 -6.34 -10.20
N PRO A 40 12.14 -6.11 -11.43
CA PRO A 40 11.39 -4.90 -11.78
C PRO A 40 10.10 -4.76 -10.95
N GLN A 41 9.56 -5.85 -10.40
CA GLN A 41 8.39 -5.80 -9.51
C GLN A 41 8.65 -5.02 -8.21
N SER A 42 9.87 -5.07 -7.68
CA SER A 42 10.23 -4.34 -6.46
C SER A 42 10.80 -2.95 -6.75
N ALA A 43 10.88 -2.53 -8.01
CA ALA A 43 11.41 -1.20 -8.36
C ALA A 43 10.62 -0.12 -7.61
N PRO A 44 11.29 0.90 -7.04
CA PRO A 44 10.62 1.94 -6.25
C PRO A 44 9.52 2.65 -7.04
N ARG A 45 9.69 2.80 -8.37
CA ARG A 45 8.66 3.34 -9.26
C ARG A 45 7.38 2.51 -9.27
N ASN A 46 7.49 1.18 -9.23
CA ASN A 46 6.35 0.28 -9.27
C ASN A 46 5.65 0.19 -7.92
N LEU A 47 6.43 0.18 -6.83
CA LEU A 47 5.92 0.26 -5.45
C LEU A 47 5.12 1.55 -5.21
N LEU A 48 5.73 2.70 -5.53
CA LEU A 48 5.08 4.01 -5.40
C LEU A 48 3.85 4.11 -6.29
N GLY A 49 3.94 3.68 -7.56
CA GLY A 49 2.83 3.72 -8.49
C GLY A 49 1.59 2.97 -7.99
N GLY A 50 1.79 1.80 -7.38
CA GLY A 50 0.68 1.01 -6.81
C GLY A 50 0.05 1.69 -5.61
N TYR A 51 0.86 2.31 -4.75
CA TYR A 51 0.38 3.08 -3.59
C TYR A 51 -0.37 4.34 -4.00
N PHE A 52 0.13 5.09 -4.99
CA PHE A 52 -0.57 6.26 -5.52
C PHE A 52 -1.92 5.89 -6.13
N CYS A 53 -1.98 4.82 -6.94
CA CYS A 53 -3.24 4.33 -7.49
C CYS A 53 -4.21 3.91 -6.38
N GLY A 54 -3.72 3.16 -5.39
CA GLY A 54 -4.52 2.71 -4.26
C GLY A 54 -5.10 3.85 -3.43
N VAL A 55 -4.28 4.86 -3.13
CA VAL A 55 -4.70 6.07 -2.40
C VAL A 55 -5.73 6.87 -3.19
N LEU A 56 -5.52 7.08 -4.49
CA LEU A 56 -6.45 7.82 -5.34
C LEU A 56 -7.83 7.15 -5.38
N VAL A 57 -7.87 5.83 -5.60
CA VAL A 57 -9.12 5.07 -5.64
C VAL A 57 -9.78 5.03 -4.25
N GLY A 58 -9.01 4.79 -3.20
CA GLY A 58 -9.51 4.78 -1.82
C GLY A 58 -10.12 6.11 -1.39
N LEU A 59 -9.48 7.24 -1.72
CA LEU A 59 -9.99 8.58 -1.44
C LEU A 59 -11.23 8.91 -2.26
N LEU A 60 -11.25 8.57 -3.55
CA LEU A 60 -12.41 8.78 -4.42
C LEU A 60 -13.64 8.06 -3.86
N PHE A 61 -13.49 6.79 -3.49
CA PHE A 61 -14.58 5.99 -2.94
C PHE A 61 -14.97 6.41 -1.51
N ALA A 62 -14.03 6.86 -0.69
CA ALA A 62 -14.33 7.43 0.62
C ALA A 62 -15.17 8.72 0.49
N ALA A 63 -14.86 9.57 -0.49
CA ALA A 63 -15.65 10.76 -0.79
C ALA A 63 -17.04 10.40 -1.34
N LEU A 64 -17.12 9.47 -2.30
CA LEU A 64 -18.39 9.01 -2.88
C LEU A 64 -19.33 8.38 -1.84
N LYS A 65 -18.79 7.63 -0.88
CA LYS A 65 -19.56 7.06 0.23
C LYS A 65 -20.27 8.12 1.07
N HIS A 66 -19.68 9.32 1.20
CA HIS A 66 -20.30 10.43 1.92
C HIS A 66 -21.55 10.96 1.21
N PHE A 67 -21.57 10.93 -0.12
CA PHE A 67 -22.70 11.40 -0.93
C PHE A 67 -23.80 10.34 -1.10
N CYS A 68 -23.46 9.05 -1.10
CA CYS A 68 -24.41 7.96 -1.34
C CYS A 68 -24.37 6.89 -0.22
N PRO A 69 -24.88 7.18 0.99
CA PRO A 69 -24.82 6.25 2.12
C PRO A 69 -25.76 5.04 1.97
N GLU A 70 -26.77 5.10 1.10
CA GLU A 70 -27.78 4.05 0.92
C GLU A 70 -27.26 2.81 0.14
N VAL A 71 -26.09 2.93 -0.48
CA VAL A 71 -25.52 1.85 -1.29
C VAL A 71 -24.92 0.75 -0.39
N PRO A 72 -25.20 -0.54 -0.66
CA PRO A 72 -24.65 -1.65 0.12
C PRO A 72 -23.12 -1.64 0.17
N VAL A 73 -22.55 -1.97 1.32
CA VAL A 73 -21.09 -2.02 1.54
C VAL A 73 -20.41 -2.99 0.57
N SER A 74 -21.06 -4.09 0.19
CA SER A 74 -20.55 -5.05 -0.79
C SER A 74 -20.28 -4.43 -2.17
N PHE A 75 -21.15 -3.52 -2.61
CA PHE A 75 -20.99 -2.81 -3.88
C PHE A 75 -19.78 -1.88 -3.83
N TRP A 76 -19.62 -1.14 -2.72
CA TRP A 76 -18.46 -0.29 -2.50
C TRP A 76 -17.14 -1.06 -2.50
N ILE A 77 -17.07 -2.19 -1.76
CA ILE A 77 -15.87 -3.03 -1.72
C ILE A 77 -15.50 -3.50 -3.13
N THR A 78 -16.50 -4.00 -3.88
CA THR A 78 -16.28 -4.52 -5.23
C THR A 78 -15.79 -3.41 -6.17
N GLY A 79 -16.39 -2.23 -6.10
CA GLY A 79 -15.99 -1.07 -6.89
C GLY A 79 -14.57 -0.58 -6.57
N VAL A 80 -14.21 -0.49 -5.29
CA VAL A 80 -12.85 -0.10 -4.85
C VAL A 80 -11.82 -1.08 -5.40
N VAL A 81 -12.06 -2.38 -5.22
CA VAL A 81 -11.13 -3.43 -5.68
C VAL A 81 -11.01 -3.43 -7.19
N PHE A 82 -12.13 -3.39 -7.91
CA PHE A 82 -12.16 -3.39 -9.36
C PHE A 82 -11.40 -2.19 -9.93
N LEU A 83 -11.72 -0.97 -9.46
CA LEU A 83 -11.07 0.24 -9.97
C LEU A 83 -9.59 0.29 -9.58
N ALA A 84 -9.22 -0.15 -8.37
CA ALA A 84 -7.82 -0.19 -7.95
C ALA A 84 -7.00 -1.14 -8.83
N ILE A 85 -7.47 -2.37 -9.07
CA ILE A 85 -6.78 -3.33 -9.94
C ILE A 85 -6.70 -2.79 -11.37
N PHE A 86 -7.80 -2.23 -11.89
CA PHE A 86 -7.83 -1.66 -13.24
C PHE A 86 -6.82 -0.52 -13.41
N LEU A 87 -6.74 0.40 -12.44
CA LEU A 87 -5.81 1.52 -12.49
C LEU A 87 -4.35 1.05 -12.35
N ILE A 88 -4.09 0.09 -11.48
CA ILE A 88 -2.77 -0.53 -11.30
C ILE A 88 -2.31 -1.20 -12.61
N LEU A 89 -3.21 -1.86 -13.34
CA LEU A 89 -2.94 -2.44 -14.66
C LEU A 89 -2.62 -1.37 -15.71
N ILE A 90 -3.42 -0.28 -15.78
CA ILE A 90 -3.18 0.83 -16.71
C ILE A 90 -1.81 1.47 -16.45
N VAL A 91 -1.49 1.74 -15.19
CA VAL A 91 -0.23 2.38 -14.78
C VAL A 91 0.96 1.42 -14.91
N HIS A 92 0.74 0.17 -15.33
CA HIS A 92 1.74 -0.89 -15.42
C HIS A 92 2.49 -1.08 -14.10
N SER A 93 1.86 -0.70 -12.98
CA SER A 93 2.39 -0.97 -11.67
C SER A 93 2.14 -2.45 -11.40
N ARG A 94 3.21 -3.22 -11.24
CA ARG A 94 3.11 -4.64 -10.92
C ARG A 94 2.79 -4.89 -9.44
N HIS A 95 2.53 -3.84 -8.66
CA HIS A 95 2.41 -3.92 -7.21
C HIS A 95 0.96 -4.04 -6.75
N ALA A 96 0.46 -5.28 -6.77
CA ALA A 96 -0.87 -5.67 -6.31
C ALA A 96 -1.26 -5.20 -4.88
N PRO A 97 -0.33 -4.97 -3.91
CA PRO A 97 -0.68 -4.43 -2.59
C PRO A 97 -1.34 -3.05 -2.61
N GLY A 98 -1.30 -2.32 -3.73
CA GLY A 98 -2.06 -1.07 -3.90
C GLY A 98 -3.57 -1.27 -3.69
N THR A 99 -4.12 -2.44 -4.02
CA THR A 99 -5.54 -2.76 -3.86
C THR A 99 -5.94 -2.92 -2.39
N SER A 100 -5.12 -3.57 -1.58
CA SER A 100 -5.38 -3.70 -0.13
C SER A 100 -5.23 -2.36 0.58
N LEU A 101 -4.33 -1.48 0.10
CA LEU A 101 -4.24 -0.10 0.57
C LEU A 101 -5.51 0.70 0.25
N ALA A 102 -6.05 0.57 -0.97
CA ALA A 102 -7.27 1.28 -1.39
C ALA A 102 -8.46 0.96 -0.46
N LEU A 103 -8.66 -0.33 -0.16
CA LEU A 103 -9.66 -0.77 0.81
C LEU A 103 -9.35 -0.26 2.23
N GLY A 104 -8.08 -0.30 2.63
CA GLY A 104 -7.64 0.22 3.92
C GLY A 104 -7.96 1.70 4.11
N VAL A 105 -7.76 2.52 3.08
CA VAL A 105 -8.12 3.95 3.06
C VAL A 105 -9.63 4.14 3.06
N PHE A 106 -10.37 3.37 2.26
CA PHE A 106 -11.84 3.44 2.19
C PHE A 106 -12.53 3.15 3.53
N PHE A 107 -12.06 2.16 4.30
CA PHE A 107 -12.62 1.83 5.61
C PHE A 107 -12.11 2.70 6.76
N SER A 108 -11.11 3.55 6.52
CA SER A 108 -10.50 4.34 7.58
C SER A 108 -11.35 5.56 7.95
N PRO A 109 -11.47 5.89 9.25
CA PRO A 109 -12.20 7.09 9.69
C PRO A 109 -11.51 8.40 9.29
N ARG A 110 -10.19 8.36 9.02
CA ARG A 110 -9.39 9.51 8.58
C ARG A 110 -8.61 9.16 7.31
N PRO A 111 -9.26 9.11 6.13
CA PRO A 111 -8.65 8.58 4.91
C PRO A 111 -7.44 9.41 4.46
N LEU A 112 -7.45 10.73 4.67
CA LEU A 112 -6.31 11.62 4.37
C LEU A 112 -5.07 11.31 5.23
N ALA A 113 -5.25 11.16 6.55
CA ALA A 113 -4.16 10.85 7.46
C ALA A 113 -3.53 9.48 7.13
N VAL A 114 -4.38 8.49 6.87
CA VAL A 114 -3.93 7.13 6.50
C VAL A 114 -3.20 7.14 5.16
N SER A 115 -3.67 7.91 4.19
CA SER A 115 -3.01 8.05 2.88
C SER A 115 -1.62 8.68 3.00
N ALA A 116 -1.51 9.80 3.74
CA ALA A 116 -0.23 10.48 3.95
C ALA A 116 0.78 9.55 4.65
N LEU A 117 0.35 8.85 5.70
CA LEU A 117 1.20 7.88 6.40
C LEU A 117 1.61 6.70 5.51
N ALA A 118 0.70 6.17 4.68
CA ALA A 118 1.03 5.09 3.75
C ALA A 118 2.12 5.51 2.75
N ILE A 119 2.04 6.73 2.22
CA ILE A 119 3.05 7.29 1.30
C ILE A 119 4.40 7.47 2.00
N ILE A 120 4.41 7.99 3.24
CA ILE A 120 5.64 8.13 4.03
C ILE A 120 6.28 6.76 4.25
N ASN A 121 5.49 5.78 4.68
CA ASN A 121 5.99 4.44 4.97
C ASN A 121 6.55 3.73 3.73
N ILE A 122 5.84 3.75 2.60
CA ILE A 122 6.36 3.13 1.38
C ILE A 122 7.63 3.83 0.87
N SER A 123 7.75 5.14 1.09
CA SER A 123 8.95 5.92 0.75
C SER A 123 10.14 5.48 1.61
N ILE A 124 9.94 5.30 2.93
CA ILE A 124 10.96 4.75 3.84
C ILE A 124 11.36 3.34 3.39
N VAL A 125 10.40 2.47 3.06
CA VAL A 125 10.69 1.12 2.55
C VAL A 125 11.50 1.17 1.26
N CYS A 126 11.17 2.06 0.32
CA CYS A 126 11.95 2.25 -0.91
C CYS A 126 13.38 2.73 -0.62
N LEU A 127 13.55 3.64 0.35
CA LEU A 127 14.86 4.17 0.75
C LEU A 127 15.72 3.05 1.38
N VAL A 128 15.13 2.30 2.31
CA VAL A 128 15.78 1.16 2.96
C VAL A 128 16.14 0.10 1.93
N LYS A 129 15.27 -0.15 0.95
CA LYS A 129 15.54 -1.07 -0.15
C LYS A 129 16.79 -0.64 -0.92
N GLU A 130 16.89 0.61 -1.36
CA GLU A 130 18.06 1.09 -2.12
C GLU A 130 19.37 1.04 -1.28
N LEU A 131 19.29 1.30 0.03
CA LEU A 131 20.44 1.14 0.94
C LEU A 131 20.85 -0.33 1.11
N THR A 132 19.87 -1.23 1.17
CA THR A 132 20.09 -2.67 1.43
C THR A 132 20.36 -3.44 0.14
N LYS A 133 20.04 -2.89 -1.03
CA LYS A 133 20.27 -3.49 -2.36
C LYS A 133 21.72 -3.91 -2.59
N ARG A 134 22.67 -3.20 -1.98
CA ARG A 134 24.11 -3.54 -2.03
C ARG A 134 24.47 -4.80 -1.22
N TRP A 135 23.65 -5.17 -0.25
CA TRP A 135 23.91 -6.26 0.71
C TRP A 135 23.05 -7.50 0.45
N LEU A 136 21.96 -7.38 -0.30
CA LEU A 136 20.95 -8.42 -0.47
C LEU A 136 21.02 -9.02 -1.88
N LYS A 137 21.35 -10.31 -1.98
CA LYS A 137 21.29 -11.09 -3.23
C LYS A 137 19.87 -11.58 -3.47
N ASP A 138 19.41 -11.58 -4.72
CA ASP A 138 18.12 -12.18 -5.09
C ASP A 138 18.12 -13.66 -4.69
N LEU A 139 17.06 -14.11 -4.02
CA LEU A 139 16.79 -15.55 -3.92
C LEU A 139 16.30 -16.00 -5.29
N ALA A 140 17.18 -16.67 -6.02
CA ALA A 140 16.86 -17.45 -7.22
C ALA A 140 16.21 -18.78 -6.81
#